data_AF-A0A916B9F4-F1
#
_entry.id   AF-A0A916B9F4-F1
#
_cell.length_a   1.000
_cell.length_b   1.000
_cell.length_c   1.000
_cell.angle_alpha   90.00
_cell.angle_beta   90.00
_cell.angle_gamma   90.00
#
_symmetry.space_group_name_H-M   'P 1'
#
loop_
_entity.id
_entity.type
_entity.pdbx_description
1 polymer ?
#
loop_
_entity_poly.entity_id
_entity_poly.type
_entity_poly.pdbx_seq_one_letter_code
_entity_poly.pdbx_strand_id
1 'polypeptide(L)'
;MWSELETHLDSPDCISEKGILKAQHLGDYRLEIWFEEDKGVSIYELDFLPILSEEDSGEAFRPLLDKERFSQAVGRYNLTWFDSDTGEYNENAIDISPEAIKWFCNKIGKPVKA
;
A
#
# COMPACT_ATOMS: atom_id res chain seq x y z
N MET A 1 -3.37 7.99 -11.81
CA MET A 1 -3.51 8.20 -10.35
C MET A 1 -2.20 8.64 -9.70
N TRP A 2 -1.05 8.12 -10.12
CA TRP A 2 0.25 8.43 -9.52
C TRP A 2 0.62 9.93 -9.53
N SER A 3 0.38 10.67 -10.61
CA SER A 3 0.65 12.12 -10.65
C SER A 3 -0.23 12.93 -9.66
N GLU A 4 -1.46 12.45 -9.41
CA GLU A 4 -2.33 13.07 -8.40
C GLU A 4 -1.86 12.75 -6.98
N LEU A 5 -1.33 11.54 -6.77
CA LEU A 5 -0.71 11.16 -5.50
C LEU A 5 0.50 12.05 -5.22
N GLU A 6 1.41 12.25 -6.19
CA GLU A 6 2.56 13.15 -6.02
C GLU A 6 2.13 14.55 -5.60
N THR A 7 1.13 15.11 -6.30
CA THR A 7 0.55 16.41 -5.95
C THR A 7 -0.03 16.43 -4.54
N HIS A 8 -0.65 15.33 -4.10
CA HIS A 8 -1.20 15.22 -2.75
C HIS A 8 -0.10 15.14 -1.70
N LEU A 9 0.94 14.33 -1.91
CA LEU A 9 2.04 14.14 -0.97
C LEU A 9 2.86 15.42 -0.77
N ASP A 10 2.97 16.27 -1.81
CA ASP A 10 3.62 17.58 -1.73
C ASP A 10 2.72 18.68 -1.14
N SER A 11 1.44 18.40 -0.90
CA SER A 11 0.49 19.37 -0.34
C SER A 11 0.75 19.61 1.14
N PRO A 12 0.65 20.85 1.64
CA PRO A 12 0.68 21.13 3.08
C PRO A 12 -0.47 20.48 3.85
N ASP A 13 -1.53 20.06 3.16
CA ASP A 13 -2.68 19.34 3.74
C ASP A 13 -2.44 17.82 3.87
N CYS A 14 -1.28 17.32 3.41
CA CYS A 14 -0.90 15.93 3.61
C CYS A 14 -0.64 15.67 5.10
N ILE A 15 -1.48 14.84 5.70
CA ILE A 15 -1.37 14.48 7.12
C ILE A 15 -0.46 13.26 7.21
N SER A 16 0.54 13.33 8.09
CA SER A 16 1.39 12.17 8.37
C SER A 16 0.58 11.08 9.07
N GLU A 17 0.66 9.86 8.53
CA GLU A 17 0.01 8.70 9.10
C GLU A 17 0.91 8.05 10.14
N LYS A 18 0.32 7.47 11.20
CA LYS A 18 1.11 6.76 12.23
C LYS A 18 1.77 5.48 11.71
N GLY A 19 1.19 4.90 10.67
CA GLY A 19 1.71 3.71 10.01
C GLY A 19 0.65 2.63 9.81
N ILE A 20 1.06 1.60 9.09
CA ILE A 20 0.29 0.39 8.83
C ILE A 20 0.70 -0.68 9.85
N LEU A 21 -0.28 -1.21 10.59
CA LEU A 21 -0.07 -2.23 11.61
C LEU A 21 -0.08 -3.65 11.03
N LYS A 22 -0.84 -3.84 9.95
CA LYS A 22 -1.05 -5.14 9.32
C LYS A 22 -1.51 -4.93 7.88
N ALA A 23 -1.18 -5.91 7.04
CA ALA A 23 -1.82 -6.13 5.75
C ALA A 23 -2.18 -7.61 5.64
N GLN A 24 -3.26 -7.92 4.94
CA GLN A 24 -3.73 -9.29 4.75
C GLN A 24 -4.21 -9.46 3.32
N HIS A 25 -3.70 -10.49 2.66
CA HIS A 25 -4.14 -10.86 1.33
C HIS A 25 -5.56 -11.45 1.35
N LEU A 26 -6.44 -10.93 0.49
CA LEU A 26 -7.82 -11.37 0.34
C LEU A 26 -8.06 -12.15 -0.97
N GLY A 27 -7.02 -12.38 -1.76
CA GLY A 27 -7.09 -12.99 -3.09
C GLY A 27 -6.96 -11.97 -4.22
N ASP A 28 -6.40 -12.43 -5.34
CA ASP A 28 -5.98 -11.60 -6.47
C ASP A 28 -5.06 -10.45 -6.03
N TYR A 29 -5.37 -9.20 -6.38
CA TYR A 29 -4.58 -8.02 -6.00
C TYR A 29 -5.22 -7.24 -4.86
N ARG A 30 -5.99 -7.92 -4.00
CA ARG A 30 -6.73 -7.26 -2.92
C ARG A 30 -6.08 -7.49 -1.57
N LEU A 31 -5.93 -6.40 -0.82
CA LEU A 31 -5.47 -6.41 0.56
C LEU A 31 -6.51 -5.78 1.48
N GLU A 32 -6.68 -6.37 2.66
CA GLU A 32 -7.18 -5.66 3.84
C GLU A 32 -5.98 -4.98 4.52
N ILE A 33 -6.11 -3.72 4.90
CA ILE A 33 -5.03 -2.89 5.44
C ILE A 33 -5.51 -2.23 6.72
N TRP A 34 -4.72 -2.35 7.78
CA TRP A 34 -5.01 -1.78 9.09
C TRP A 34 -4.05 -0.64 9.37
N PHE A 35 -4.60 0.56 9.53
CA PHE A 35 -3.84 1.73 9.93
C PHE A 35 -3.91 1.94 11.44
N GLU A 36 -2.82 2.44 12.01
CA GLU A 36 -2.79 2.90 13.39
C GLU A 36 -3.47 4.27 13.51
N GLU A 37 -4.36 4.42 14.49
CA GLU A 37 -5.06 5.67 14.78
C GLU A 37 -4.85 6.07 16.25
N ASP A 38 -5.14 7.32 16.61
CA ASP A 38 -5.04 7.79 18.01
C ASP A 38 -5.84 6.95 19.01
N LYS A 39 -6.99 6.43 18.57
CA LYS A 39 -7.90 5.64 19.40
C LYS A 39 -8.40 4.40 18.67
N GLY A 40 -7.47 3.59 18.16
CA GLY A 40 -7.79 2.27 17.59
C GLY A 40 -7.15 2.05 16.23
N VAL A 41 -7.95 1.55 15.30
CA VAL A 41 -7.51 1.23 13.93
C VAL A 41 -8.62 1.57 12.94
N SER A 42 -8.21 2.11 11.79
CA SER A 42 -9.05 2.15 10.59
C SER A 42 -8.65 0.99 9.66
N ILE A 43 -9.64 0.43 8.96
CA ILE A 43 -9.47 -0.77 8.14
C ILE A 43 -10.09 -0.54 6.78
N TYR A 44 -9.32 -0.83 5.73
CA TYR A 44 -9.73 -0.69 4.34
C TYR A 44 -9.45 -1.97 3.56
N GLU A 45 -10.36 -2.29 2.63
CA GLU A 45 -10.09 -3.19 1.52
C GLU A 45 -9.65 -2.36 0.31
N LEU A 46 -8.52 -2.71 -0.30
CA LEU A 46 -8.00 -2.02 -1.48
C LEU A 46 -7.65 -3.04 -2.57
N ASP A 47 -8.15 -2.81 -3.79
CA ASP A 47 -7.72 -3.52 -5.00
C ASP A 47 -6.55 -2.77 -5.64
N PHE A 48 -5.39 -3.41 -5.69
CA PHE A 48 -4.17 -2.84 -6.23
C PHE A 48 -4.05 -3.00 -7.74
N LEU A 49 -4.87 -3.83 -8.39
CA LEU A 49 -4.72 -4.05 -9.84
C LEU A 49 -4.83 -2.73 -10.64
N PRO A 50 -5.80 -1.83 -10.37
CA PRO A 50 -5.86 -0.53 -11.05
C PRO A 50 -4.63 0.34 -10.78
N ILE A 51 -4.00 0.21 -9.62
CA ILE A 51 -2.84 1.01 -9.21
C ILE A 51 -1.56 0.50 -9.91
N LEU A 52 -1.38 -0.82 -9.95
CA LEU A 52 -0.21 -1.51 -10.50
C LEU A 52 -0.23 -1.58 -12.03
N SER A 53 -1.41 -1.49 -12.65
CA SER A 53 -1.55 -1.53 -14.11
C SER A 53 -1.45 -0.17 -14.80
N GLU A 54 -1.34 0.93 -14.04
CA GLU A 54 -1.09 2.24 -14.64
C GLU A 54 0.32 2.30 -15.25
N GLU A 55 0.44 2.86 -16.46
CA GLU A 55 1.73 3.08 -17.12
C GLU A 55 2.69 3.91 -16.25
N ASP A 56 2.14 4.84 -15.47
CA ASP A 56 2.89 5.76 -14.61
C ASP A 56 3.28 5.15 -13.25
N SER A 57 2.87 3.92 -12.92
CA SER A 57 3.27 3.27 -11.66
C SER A 57 4.78 3.12 -11.55
N GLY A 58 5.49 3.00 -12.67
CA GLY A 58 6.94 2.89 -12.71
C GLY A 58 7.43 1.45 -12.60
N GLU A 59 8.68 1.23 -13.03
CA GLU A 59 9.25 -0.12 -13.14
C GLU A 59 9.41 -0.83 -11.79
N ALA A 60 9.50 -0.07 -10.70
CA ALA A 60 9.67 -0.59 -9.34
C ALA A 60 8.49 -1.47 -8.88
N PHE A 61 7.26 -1.22 -9.36
CA PHE A 61 6.09 -2.02 -8.97
C PHE A 61 5.78 -3.19 -9.91
N ARG A 62 6.47 -3.30 -11.05
CA ARG A 62 6.26 -4.43 -11.99
C ARG A 62 6.36 -5.82 -11.34
N PRO A 63 7.28 -6.08 -10.39
CA PRO A 63 7.33 -7.37 -9.70
C PRO A 63 6.02 -7.72 -8.98
N LEU A 64 5.23 -6.72 -8.56
CA LEU A 64 3.95 -6.94 -7.88
C LEU A 64 2.81 -7.37 -8.83
N LEU A 65 3.03 -7.42 -10.15
CA LEU A 65 2.13 -8.07 -11.10
C LEU A 65 2.24 -9.61 -11.07
N ASP A 66 3.23 -10.14 -10.36
CA ASP A 66 3.22 -11.56 -9.99
C ASP A 66 2.32 -11.75 -8.75
N LYS A 67 1.33 -12.65 -8.85
CA LYS A 67 0.34 -12.85 -7.78
C LYS A 67 0.95 -13.46 -6.52
N GLU A 68 1.93 -14.34 -6.67
CA GLU A 68 2.60 -14.97 -5.53
C GLU A 68 3.41 -13.91 -4.78
N ARG A 69 4.17 -13.10 -5.52
CA ARG A 69 4.88 -11.94 -4.99
C ARG A 69 3.94 -10.98 -4.27
N PHE A 70 2.83 -10.61 -4.90
CA PHE A 70 1.85 -9.70 -4.31
C PHE A 70 1.26 -10.23 -2.99
N SER A 71 1.00 -11.54 -2.90
CA SER A 71 0.41 -12.16 -1.72
C SER A 71 1.29 -12.08 -0.46
N GLN A 72 2.57 -11.76 -0.61
CA GLN A 72 3.55 -11.63 0.47
C GLN A 72 3.54 -10.26 1.17
N ALA A 73 2.55 -9.40 0.89
CA ALA A 73 2.44 -8.07 1.48
C ALA A 73 2.43 -8.13 3.02
N VAL A 74 3.24 -7.29 3.65
CA VAL A 74 3.31 -7.13 5.11
C VAL A 74 3.07 -5.67 5.46
N GLY A 75 2.18 -5.43 6.41
CA GLY A 75 2.04 -4.12 7.04
C GLY A 75 2.93 -4.03 8.26
N ARG A 76 3.97 -3.17 8.22
CA ARG A 76 4.83 -2.87 9.36
C ARG A 76 5.37 -1.45 9.22
N TYR A 77 4.60 -0.48 9.71
CA TYR A 77 4.76 0.96 9.47
C TYR A 77 4.49 1.34 8.01
N ASN A 78 5.24 0.79 7.06
CA ASN A 78 4.91 0.85 5.62
C ASN A 78 4.15 -0.40 5.18
N LEU A 79 3.59 -0.36 3.97
CA LEU A 79 3.16 -1.56 3.27
C LEU A 79 4.35 -2.08 2.47
N THR A 80 4.80 -3.30 2.77
CA THR A 80 6.10 -3.80 2.29
C THR A 80 5.97 -5.20 1.69
N TRP A 81 6.68 -5.42 0.60
CA TRP A 81 7.01 -6.71 0.02
C TRP A 81 8.53 -6.90 0.12
N PHE A 82 8.98 -7.64 1.14
CA PHE A 82 10.40 -7.99 1.34
C PHE A 82 10.93 -8.79 0.16
N ASP A 83 12.23 -8.76 -0.15
CA ASP A 83 12.82 -9.54 -1.23
C ASP A 83 12.38 -11.03 -1.20
N SER A 84 12.00 -11.59 -2.36
CA SER A 84 11.41 -12.93 -2.45
C SER A 84 12.41 -14.05 -2.19
N ASP A 85 13.69 -13.81 -2.44
CA ASP A 85 14.75 -14.80 -2.36
C ASP A 85 15.35 -14.85 -0.95
N THR A 86 15.47 -13.69 -0.31
CA THR A 86 16.11 -13.55 1.01
C THR A 86 15.12 -13.38 2.16
N GLY A 87 13.91 -12.86 1.87
CA GLY A 87 12.95 -12.46 2.90
C GLY A 87 13.38 -11.21 3.69
N GLU A 88 14.39 -10.50 3.22
CA GLU A 88 14.96 -9.33 3.90
C GLU A 88 14.52 -8.01 3.25
N TYR A 89 14.70 -6.92 3.99
CA TYR A 89 14.54 -5.58 3.45
C TYR A 89 15.86 -5.14 2.81
N ASN A 90 15.93 -5.19 1.48
CA ASN A 90 17.09 -4.82 0.67
C ASN A 90 16.63 -4.01 -0.56
N GLU A 91 17.51 -3.83 -1.56
CA GLU A 91 17.22 -3.07 -2.78
C GLU A 91 16.10 -3.65 -3.67
N ASN A 92 15.74 -4.93 -3.49
CA ASN A 92 14.63 -5.59 -4.18
C ASN A 92 13.31 -5.57 -3.37
N ALA A 93 13.36 -5.08 -2.14
CA ALA A 93 12.15 -4.86 -1.36
C ALA A 93 11.37 -3.69 -1.97
N ILE A 94 10.05 -3.83 -1.99
CA ILE A 94 9.14 -2.79 -2.46
C ILE A 94 8.36 -2.33 -1.24
N ASP A 95 8.37 -1.03 -0.95
CA ASP A 95 7.51 -0.48 0.07
C ASP A 95 6.80 0.79 -0.41
N ILE A 96 5.62 1.00 0.17
CA ILE A 96 4.80 2.18 -0.09
C ILE A 96 4.46 2.79 1.28
N SER A 97 4.65 4.11 1.38
CA SER A 97 4.42 4.85 2.62
C SER A 97 2.94 4.77 3.05
N PRO A 98 2.67 4.87 4.36
CA PRO A 98 1.30 4.83 4.86
C PRO A 98 0.44 5.97 4.29
N GLU A 99 1.00 7.16 4.07
CA GLU A 99 0.27 8.30 3.47
C GLU A 99 -0.22 7.97 2.06
N ALA A 100 0.64 7.38 1.23
CA ALA A 100 0.29 7.01 -0.13
C ALA A 100 -0.80 5.92 -0.16
N ILE A 101 -0.66 4.89 0.68
CA ILE A 101 -1.67 3.84 0.79
C ILE A 101 -2.99 4.40 1.33
N LYS A 102 -2.97 5.30 2.32
CA LYS A 102 -4.17 5.94 2.87
C LYS A 102 -4.88 6.78 1.82
N TRP A 103 -4.12 7.49 0.98
CA TRP A 103 -4.68 8.23 -0.15
C TRP A 103 -5.41 7.31 -1.14
N PHE A 104 -4.80 6.20 -1.56
CA PHE A 104 -5.45 5.21 -2.43
C PHE A 104 -6.69 4.61 -1.76
N CYS A 105 -6.61 4.29 -0.47
CA CYS A 105 -7.74 3.77 0.31
C CYS A 105 -8.91 4.76 0.34
N ASN A 106 -8.65 6.05 0.51
CA ASN A 106 -9.68 7.08 0.50
C ASN A 106 -10.25 7.34 -0.90
N LYS A 107 -9.43 7.17 -1.94
CA LYS A 107 -9.83 7.45 -3.33
C LYS A 107 -10.64 6.31 -3.97
N ILE A 108 -10.19 5.07 -3.81
CA ILE A 108 -10.76 3.89 -4.48
C ILE A 108 -10.98 2.69 -3.53
N GLY A 109 -10.48 2.77 -2.30
CA GLY A 109 -10.66 1.71 -1.31
C GLY A 109 -12.07 1.65 -0.75
N LYS A 110 -12.40 0.50 -0.19
CA LYS A 110 -13.65 0.27 0.53
C LYS A 110 -13.37 0.30 2.03
N PRO A 111 -13.98 1.21 2.81
CA PRO A 111 -13.84 1.20 4.26
C PRO A 111 -14.54 -0.02 4.84
N VAL A 112 -13.83 -0.78 5.67
CA VAL A 112 -14.37 -1.89 6.48
C VAL A 112 -14.69 -1.39 7.88
N LYS A 113 -13.82 -0.55 8.43
CA LYS A 113 -13.97 0.09 9.74
C LYS A 113 -13.35 1.48 9.72
N ALA A 114 -14.12 2.47 10.18
CA ALA A 114 -13.69 3.84 10.42
C ALA A 114 -13.67 4.14 11.91
#